data_AF-A0A9C9X9V0-F1
#
_entry.id   AF-A0A9C9X9V0-F1
#
_cell.length_a   1.000
_cell.length_b   1.000
_cell.length_c   1.000
_cell.angle_alpha   90.00
_cell.angle_beta   90.00
_cell.angle_gamma   90.00
#
_symmetry.space_group_name_H-M   'P 1'
#
loop_
_entity.id
_entity.type
_entity.pdbx_description
1 polymer ?
#
loop_
_entity_poly.entity_id
_entity_poly.type
_entity_poly.pdbx_seq_one_letter_code
_entity_poly.pdbx_strand_id
1 'polypeptide(L)'
;GRMAVSGPIQVLNFSYFQTEFPDTFRTAVEIRNEIKEHGWNKVVAFQTRNPMHLAHEELCHMAMERLGCDGLVIHMLLGKLKKGDIPAPVRDAAIRKMVELYFEPNTVMITGYGFDMLYAGPREAVLHAYFRQNMGATHFIIGRDHAGVGDYYGAFDAQTIFDEEVPEGALEIEIFRADHTAWSKKLNKVVMMNEAPDHTKDDFVLLSGTKVREMLGNGIAPPKEFSRPEVAKILMDYYQSLKEKETA
;
A
#
# COMPACT_ATOMS: atom_id res chain seq x y z
N GLY A 1 4.11 26.55 16.21
CA GLY A 1 4.87 27.79 16.48
C GLY A 1 5.20 28.50 15.17
N ARG A 2 5.89 29.65 15.20
CA ARG A 2 6.35 30.37 13.99
C ARG A 2 7.88 30.57 13.91
N MET A 3 8.62 30.01 14.85
CA MET A 3 10.09 30.07 14.88
C MET A 3 10.66 28.82 14.21
N ALA A 4 11.49 29.01 13.18
CA ALA A 4 12.23 27.93 12.53
C ALA A 4 13.66 27.87 13.10
N VAL A 5 14.03 26.71 13.64
CA VAL A 5 15.40 26.41 14.07
C VAL A 5 16.02 25.51 13.02
N SER A 6 17.20 25.87 12.50
CA SER A 6 17.89 25.14 11.43
C SER A 6 19.32 24.81 11.82
N GLY A 7 19.83 23.68 11.33
CA GLY A 7 21.19 23.20 11.59
C GLY A 7 21.31 21.70 11.39
N PRO A 8 22.54 21.16 11.41
CA PRO A 8 22.78 19.73 11.36
C PRO A 8 22.21 19.04 12.61
N ILE A 9 21.77 17.79 12.45
CA ILE A 9 21.25 16.97 13.54
C ILE A 9 21.97 15.63 13.60
N GLN A 10 21.95 15.00 14.77
CA GLN A 10 22.26 13.59 14.95
C GLN A 10 21.03 12.90 15.56
N VAL A 11 20.52 11.88 14.88
CA VAL A 11 19.35 11.12 15.33
C VAL A 11 19.83 9.96 16.20
N LEU A 12 19.30 9.86 17.43
CA LEU A 12 19.73 8.85 18.42
C LEU A 12 18.84 7.60 18.45
N ASN A 13 17.61 7.69 17.95
CA ASN A 13 16.65 6.59 17.85
C ASN A 13 15.58 6.90 16.80
N PHE A 14 14.80 5.89 16.41
CA PHE A 14 13.70 6.01 15.44
C PHE A 14 12.33 6.17 16.10
N SER A 15 12.29 6.79 17.28
CA SER A 15 11.08 6.99 18.08
C SER A 15 10.31 5.68 18.35
N TYR A 16 9.00 5.78 18.55
CA TYR A 16 8.12 4.65 18.80
C TYR A 16 7.97 3.71 17.60
N PHE A 17 8.32 4.14 16.39
CA PHE A 17 8.14 3.35 15.17
C PHE A 17 8.92 2.02 15.22
N GLN A 18 10.17 2.06 15.69
CA GLN A 18 10.97 0.84 15.83
C GLN A 18 10.54 0.00 17.04
N THR A 19 10.17 0.64 18.16
CA THR A 19 9.84 -0.09 19.39
C THR A 19 8.46 -0.74 19.35
N GLU A 20 7.47 -0.10 18.71
CA GLU A 20 6.10 -0.64 18.60
C GLU A 20 5.94 -1.58 17.39
N PHE A 21 6.81 -1.46 16.37
CA PHE A 21 6.76 -2.28 15.15
C PHE A 21 8.12 -2.91 14.81
N PRO A 22 8.77 -3.64 15.74
CA PRO A 22 10.16 -4.10 15.57
C PRO A 22 10.36 -5.01 14.36
N ASP A 23 9.37 -5.86 14.04
CA ASP A 23 9.48 -6.83 12.96
C ASP A 23 9.22 -6.21 11.57
N THR A 24 8.68 -4.98 11.53
CA THR A 24 8.22 -4.33 10.29
C THR A 24 8.99 -3.06 9.97
N PHE A 25 9.34 -2.26 10.99
CA PHE A 25 10.09 -1.03 10.79
C PHE A 25 11.45 -1.35 10.15
N ARG A 26 11.80 -0.61 9.09
CA ARG A 26 13.11 -0.67 8.45
C ARG A 26 13.59 0.71 8.09
N THR A 27 14.90 0.89 8.17
CA THR A 27 15.59 2.03 7.56
C THR A 27 15.76 1.81 6.06
N ALA A 28 15.91 2.90 5.30
CA ALA A 28 16.23 2.80 3.87
C ALA A 28 17.54 2.02 3.61
N VAL A 29 18.48 2.04 4.57
CA VAL A 29 19.76 1.32 4.49
C VAL A 29 19.52 -0.19 4.58
N GLU A 30 18.73 -0.65 5.55
CA GLU A 30 18.39 -2.06 5.71
C GLU A 30 17.62 -2.58 4.49
N ILE A 31 16.64 -1.83 3.99
CA ILE A 31 15.89 -2.21 2.77
C ILE A 31 16.83 -2.36 1.58
N ARG A 32 17.78 -1.45 1.37
CA ARG A 32 18.78 -1.58 0.29
C ARG A 32 19.66 -2.82 0.44
N ASN A 33 20.01 -3.19 1.67
CA ASN A 33 20.82 -4.37 1.94
C ASN A 33 20.01 -5.64 1.67
N GLU A 34 18.79 -5.72 2.19
CA GLU A 34 17.86 -6.84 1.95
C GLU A 34 17.57 -7.01 0.44
N ILE A 35 17.32 -5.93 -0.31
CA ILE A 35 17.17 -5.97 -1.79
C ILE A 35 18.39 -6.62 -2.47
N LYS A 36 19.61 -6.28 -2.02
CA LYS A 36 20.85 -6.88 -2.56
C LYS A 36 21.01 -8.34 -2.15
N GLU A 37 20.67 -8.69 -0.92
CA GLU A 37 20.70 -10.07 -0.41
C GLU A 37 19.72 -10.97 -1.16
N HIS A 38 18.55 -10.44 -1.53
CA HIS A 38 17.57 -11.10 -2.39
C HIS A 38 18.01 -11.21 -3.87
N GLY A 39 19.07 -10.49 -4.27
CA GLY A 39 19.58 -10.46 -5.64
C GLY A 39 18.69 -9.70 -6.62
N TRP A 40 17.83 -8.81 -6.14
CA TRP A 40 16.89 -8.06 -6.98
C TRP A 40 17.55 -6.83 -7.61
N ASN A 41 17.28 -6.61 -8.91
CA ASN A 41 17.74 -5.44 -9.66
C ASN A 41 16.58 -4.47 -9.93
N LYS A 42 15.45 -4.97 -10.44
CA LYS A 42 14.23 -4.18 -10.64
C LYS A 42 13.26 -4.45 -9.50
N VAL A 43 13.03 -3.43 -8.69
CA VAL A 43 12.15 -3.47 -7.53
C VAL A 43 11.03 -2.46 -7.69
N VAL A 44 9.79 -2.91 -7.50
CA VAL A 44 8.62 -2.04 -7.41
C VAL A 44 8.20 -1.85 -5.96
N ALA A 45 7.88 -0.61 -5.56
CA ALA A 45 7.38 -0.29 -4.24
C ALA A 45 5.86 -0.08 -4.26
N PHE A 46 5.18 -0.56 -3.22
CA PHE A 46 3.75 -0.34 -2.99
C PHE A 46 3.50 0.23 -1.59
N GLN A 47 2.79 1.35 -1.49
CA GLN A 47 2.42 1.93 -0.20
C GLN A 47 1.05 1.42 0.23
N THR A 48 0.91 0.99 1.49
CA THR A 48 -0.41 0.78 2.08
C THR A 48 -0.45 1.09 3.58
N ARG A 49 -1.64 1.45 4.06
CA ARG A 49 -1.99 1.55 5.49
C ARG A 49 -3.09 0.57 5.88
N ASN A 50 -3.71 -0.06 4.88
CA ASN A 50 -4.82 -0.98 5.02
C ASN A 50 -4.34 -2.40 4.73
N PRO A 51 -5.07 -3.44 5.21
CA PRO A 51 -4.91 -4.77 4.67
C PRO A 51 -5.06 -4.75 3.14
N MET A 52 -4.31 -5.63 2.47
CA MET A 52 -4.41 -5.80 1.03
C MET A 52 -5.49 -6.86 0.74
N HIS A 53 -6.44 -6.48 -0.10
CA HIS A 53 -7.43 -7.37 -0.69
C HIS A 53 -7.01 -7.73 -2.13
N LEU A 54 -7.80 -8.56 -2.82
CA LEU A 54 -7.44 -9.09 -4.14
C LEU A 54 -7.11 -7.98 -5.15
N ALA A 55 -7.81 -6.84 -5.09
CA ALA A 55 -7.54 -5.71 -5.97
C ALA A 55 -6.09 -5.18 -5.85
N HIS A 56 -5.59 -4.96 -4.63
CA HIS A 56 -4.22 -4.48 -4.41
C HIS A 56 -3.16 -5.56 -4.64
N GLU A 57 -3.50 -6.81 -4.32
CA GLU A 57 -2.67 -7.99 -4.61
C GLU A 57 -2.38 -8.09 -6.11
N GLU A 58 -3.45 -8.13 -6.92
CA GLU A 58 -3.36 -8.22 -8.37
C GLU A 58 -2.74 -6.96 -8.98
N LEU A 59 -2.95 -5.77 -8.40
CA LEU A 59 -2.23 -4.56 -8.83
C LEU A 59 -0.71 -4.72 -8.69
N CYS A 60 -0.25 -5.34 -7.61
CA CYS A 60 1.17 -5.60 -7.42
C CYS A 60 1.68 -6.64 -8.41
N HIS A 61 0.93 -7.73 -8.67
CA HIS A 61 1.28 -8.70 -9.71
C HIS A 61 1.35 -8.05 -11.10
N MET A 62 0.36 -7.23 -11.48
CA MET A 62 0.37 -6.50 -12.75
C MET A 62 1.59 -5.60 -12.88
N ALA A 63 1.93 -4.85 -11.83
CA ALA A 63 3.10 -3.97 -11.85
C ALA A 63 4.40 -4.78 -12.00
N MET A 64 4.57 -5.84 -11.21
CA MET A 64 5.74 -6.70 -11.28
C MET A 64 5.89 -7.36 -12.66
N GLU A 65 4.81 -7.92 -13.21
CA GLU A 65 4.81 -8.59 -14.51
C GLU A 65 5.17 -7.61 -15.64
N ARG A 66 4.47 -6.46 -15.71
CA ARG A 66 4.60 -5.49 -16.82
C ARG A 66 5.96 -4.80 -16.83
N LEU A 67 6.53 -4.56 -15.65
CA LEU A 67 7.85 -3.93 -15.49
C LEU A 67 8.98 -4.97 -15.48
N GLY A 68 8.65 -6.27 -15.43
CA GLY A 68 9.61 -7.35 -15.24
C GLY A 68 10.44 -7.14 -13.97
N CYS A 69 9.79 -6.86 -12.85
CA CYS A 69 10.46 -6.70 -11.55
C CYS A 69 10.86 -8.05 -10.95
N ASP A 70 12.03 -8.08 -10.33
CA ASP A 70 12.53 -9.22 -9.57
C ASP A 70 11.85 -9.31 -8.19
N GLY A 71 11.42 -8.17 -7.64
CA GLY A 71 10.75 -8.12 -6.35
C GLY A 71 9.87 -6.91 -6.10
N LEU A 72 9.03 -7.04 -5.08
CA LEU A 72 8.10 -6.05 -4.57
C LEU A 72 8.45 -5.70 -3.12
N VAL A 73 8.50 -4.41 -2.81
CA VAL A 73 8.55 -3.94 -1.42
C VAL A 73 7.18 -3.35 -1.06
N ILE A 74 6.41 -4.09 -0.25
CA ILE A 74 5.22 -3.58 0.40
C ILE A 74 5.69 -2.72 1.58
N HIS A 75 5.63 -1.40 1.39
CA HIS A 75 6.21 -0.42 2.29
C HIS A 75 5.11 0.34 3.06
N MET A 76 4.77 -0.18 4.24
CA MET A 76 3.67 0.33 5.06
C MET A 76 4.01 1.64 5.76
N LEU A 77 3.05 2.58 5.80
CA LEU A 77 3.16 3.73 6.69
C LEU A 77 2.79 3.31 8.12
N LEU A 78 3.76 3.35 9.01
CA LEU A 78 3.61 3.05 10.44
C LEU A 78 3.27 4.33 11.20
N GLY A 79 2.39 4.21 12.19
CA GLY A 79 1.98 5.34 13.01
C GLY A 79 0.86 4.96 13.96
N LYS A 80 0.41 5.96 14.73
CA LYS A 80 -0.69 5.76 15.68
C LYS A 80 -2.00 5.46 14.96
N LEU A 81 -2.76 4.53 15.54
CA LEU A 81 -4.10 4.17 15.06
C LEU A 81 -5.06 5.35 15.21
N LYS A 82 -5.88 5.58 14.18
CA LYS A 82 -7.11 6.39 14.30
C LYS A 82 -8.27 5.51 14.76
N LYS A 83 -9.33 6.13 15.27
CA LYS A 83 -10.55 5.42 15.65
C LYS A 83 -11.12 4.69 14.43
N GLY A 84 -11.23 3.37 14.51
CA GLY A 84 -11.73 2.51 13.42
C GLY A 84 -10.62 1.87 12.57
N ASP A 85 -9.35 2.20 12.79
CA ASP A 85 -8.23 1.55 12.11
C ASP A 85 -8.02 0.12 12.63
N ILE A 86 -7.61 -0.77 11.73
CA ILE A 86 -7.20 -2.13 12.07
C ILE A 86 -5.81 -2.07 12.73
N PRO A 87 -5.61 -2.71 13.90
CA PRO A 87 -4.33 -2.75 14.59
C PRO A 87 -3.20 -3.26 13.70
N ALA A 88 -2.00 -2.71 13.88
CA ALA A 88 -0.86 -3.08 13.07
C ALA A 88 -0.56 -4.59 13.02
N PRO A 89 -0.64 -5.36 14.13
CA PRO A 89 -0.41 -6.80 14.08
C PRO A 89 -1.43 -7.54 13.20
N VAL A 90 -2.69 -7.10 13.18
CA VAL A 90 -3.74 -7.74 12.35
C VAL A 90 -3.52 -7.42 10.88
N ARG A 91 -3.20 -6.16 10.55
CA ARG A 91 -2.86 -5.76 9.18
C ARG A 91 -1.61 -6.50 8.67
N ASP A 92 -0.56 -6.54 9.48
CA ASP A 92 0.69 -7.22 9.14
C ASP A 92 0.46 -8.73 8.91
N ALA A 93 -0.29 -9.40 9.80
CA ALA A 93 -0.67 -10.80 9.62
C ALA A 93 -1.47 -11.04 8.33
N ALA A 94 -2.41 -10.15 8.00
CA ALA A 94 -3.19 -10.24 6.76
C ALA A 94 -2.30 -10.13 5.50
N ILE A 95 -1.37 -9.17 5.48
CA ILE A 95 -0.43 -8.98 4.36
C ILE A 95 0.55 -10.15 4.26
N ARG A 96 1.12 -10.60 5.39
CA ARG A 96 2.02 -11.77 5.42
C ARG A 96 1.35 -13.02 4.91
N LYS A 97 0.10 -13.28 5.33
CA LYS A 97 -0.66 -14.46 4.86
C LYS A 97 -0.97 -14.39 3.37
N MET A 98 -1.26 -13.21 2.84
CA MET A 98 -1.42 -12.99 1.39
C MET A 98 -0.11 -13.33 0.65
N VAL A 99 1.02 -12.76 1.10
CA VAL A 99 2.32 -12.99 0.48
C VAL A 99 2.75 -14.46 0.53
N GLU A 100 2.60 -15.12 1.68
CA GLU A 100 2.98 -16.52 1.89
C GLU A 100 2.28 -17.48 0.91
N LEU A 101 1.02 -17.19 0.55
CA LEU A 101 0.18 -18.12 -0.22
C LEU A 101 0.02 -17.76 -1.69
N TYR A 102 0.16 -16.48 -2.03
CA TYR A 102 -0.21 -15.96 -3.35
C TYR A 102 0.93 -15.29 -4.11
N PHE A 103 2.12 -15.18 -3.51
CA PHE A 103 3.32 -14.72 -4.19
C PHE A 103 4.37 -15.82 -4.27
N GLU A 104 5.14 -15.81 -5.36
CA GLU A 104 6.24 -16.74 -5.52
C GLU A 104 7.33 -16.50 -4.45
N PRO A 105 8.06 -17.55 -4.03
CA PRO A 105 9.17 -17.39 -3.11
C PRO A 105 10.18 -16.35 -3.60
N ASN A 106 10.78 -15.59 -2.67
CA ASN A 106 11.79 -14.59 -2.98
C ASN A 106 11.30 -13.45 -3.91
N THR A 107 10.02 -13.08 -3.85
CA THR A 107 9.48 -11.96 -4.66
C THR A 107 8.89 -10.80 -3.88
N VAL A 108 8.73 -10.90 -2.55
CA VAL A 108 8.12 -9.83 -1.74
C VAL A 108 8.83 -9.62 -0.41
N MET A 109 9.08 -8.35 -0.09
CA MET A 109 9.46 -7.87 1.22
C MET A 109 8.30 -7.09 1.85
N ILE A 110 8.03 -7.35 3.13
CA ILE A 110 7.00 -6.64 3.92
C ILE A 110 7.72 -5.77 4.94
N THR A 111 7.70 -4.46 4.72
CA THR A 111 8.43 -3.46 5.52
C THR A 111 7.53 -2.29 5.89
N GLY A 112 8.06 -1.38 6.71
CA GLY A 112 7.38 -0.13 7.03
C GLY A 112 8.32 0.98 7.48
N TYR A 113 7.83 2.22 7.36
CA TYR A 113 8.54 3.43 7.75
C TYR A 113 7.69 4.28 8.68
N GLY A 114 8.35 5.06 9.52
CA GLY A 114 7.72 6.00 10.43
C GLY A 114 7.69 7.41 9.87
N PHE A 115 6.48 7.94 9.65
CA PHE A 115 6.26 9.32 9.21
C PHE A 115 4.83 9.75 9.55
N ASP A 116 4.59 11.05 9.69
CA ASP A 116 3.22 11.58 9.79
C ASP A 116 2.76 11.98 8.39
N MET A 117 1.75 11.28 7.86
CA MET A 117 1.17 11.58 6.55
C MET A 117 0.72 13.03 6.46
N LEU A 118 1.12 13.72 5.39
CA LEU A 118 0.84 15.14 5.19
C LEU A 118 -0.56 15.37 4.60
N TYR A 119 -1.08 14.37 3.89
CA TYR A 119 -2.29 14.47 3.07
C TYR A 119 -2.17 15.56 2.00
N ALA A 120 -0.97 15.67 1.41
CA ALA A 120 -0.64 16.72 0.44
C ALA A 120 -0.71 16.24 -1.02
N GLY A 121 -1.40 15.12 -1.26
CA GLY A 121 -1.74 14.61 -2.59
C GLY A 121 -0.51 14.56 -3.52
N PRO A 122 -0.54 15.29 -4.65
CA PRO A 122 0.55 15.27 -5.63
C PRO A 122 1.94 15.56 -5.05
N ARG A 123 2.06 16.55 -4.15
CA ARG A 123 3.38 16.90 -3.61
C ARG A 123 3.93 15.82 -2.66
N GLU A 124 3.05 15.16 -1.92
CA GLU A 124 3.41 14.02 -1.09
C GLU A 124 3.74 12.79 -1.95
N ALA A 125 3.13 12.63 -3.14
CA ALA A 125 3.49 11.60 -4.10
C ALA A 125 4.93 11.73 -4.61
N VAL A 126 5.42 12.96 -4.81
CA VAL A 126 6.83 13.24 -5.15
C VAL A 126 7.76 12.88 -3.97
N LEU A 127 7.40 13.28 -2.74
CA LEU A 127 8.16 12.88 -1.54
C LEU A 127 8.20 11.35 -1.40
N HIS A 128 7.07 10.70 -1.64
CA HIS A 128 6.92 9.25 -1.64
C HIS A 128 7.85 8.57 -2.65
N ALA A 129 7.96 9.08 -3.87
CA ALA A 129 8.90 8.58 -4.86
C ALA A 129 10.36 8.77 -4.40
N TYR A 130 10.69 9.95 -3.89
CA TYR A 130 12.03 10.32 -3.44
C TYR A 130 12.61 9.33 -2.41
N PHE A 131 11.90 9.06 -1.31
CA PHE A 131 12.45 8.14 -0.30
C PHE A 131 12.40 6.68 -0.72
N ARG A 132 11.58 6.32 -1.71
CA ARG A 132 11.56 4.97 -2.29
C ARG A 132 12.74 4.74 -3.23
N GLN A 133 13.15 5.76 -3.97
CA GLN A 133 14.44 5.74 -4.65
C GLN A 133 15.56 5.54 -3.63
N ASN A 134 15.52 6.28 -2.49
CA ASN A 134 16.53 6.15 -1.44
C ASN A 134 16.57 4.80 -0.74
N MET A 135 15.46 4.05 -0.68
CA MET A 135 15.46 2.68 -0.14
C MET A 135 15.81 1.62 -1.18
N GLY A 136 16.01 1.99 -2.45
CA GLY A 136 16.45 1.10 -3.52
C GLY A 136 15.36 0.59 -4.45
N ALA A 137 14.14 1.13 -4.39
CA ALA A 137 13.12 0.82 -5.38
C ALA A 137 13.44 1.52 -6.71
N THR A 138 13.27 0.79 -7.81
CA THR A 138 13.41 1.30 -9.19
C THR A 138 12.09 1.83 -9.74
N HIS A 139 10.97 1.34 -9.21
CA HIS A 139 9.63 1.75 -9.62
C HIS A 139 8.75 2.01 -8.40
N PHE A 140 7.78 2.90 -8.53
CA PHE A 140 6.79 3.16 -7.50
C PHE A 140 5.37 3.23 -8.06
N ILE A 141 4.46 2.47 -7.45
CA ILE A 141 3.04 2.47 -7.81
C ILE A 141 2.37 3.73 -7.25
N ILE A 142 1.80 4.53 -8.15
CA ILE A 142 0.93 5.67 -7.79
C ILE A 142 -0.43 5.44 -8.43
N GLY A 143 -1.44 5.25 -7.57
CA GLY A 143 -2.82 5.05 -8.00
C GLY A 143 -3.63 6.34 -8.05
N ARG A 144 -4.95 6.17 -8.20
CA ARG A 144 -5.93 7.24 -8.11
C ARG A 144 -5.95 7.89 -6.72
N ASP A 145 -6.01 9.22 -6.65
CA ASP A 145 -6.13 10.02 -5.42
C ASP A 145 -5.01 9.74 -4.39
N HIS A 146 -3.79 9.50 -4.90
CA HIS A 146 -2.65 9.11 -4.07
C HIS A 146 -2.30 10.20 -3.07
N ALA A 147 -2.29 9.83 -1.78
CA ALA A 147 -2.03 10.72 -0.66
C ALA A 147 -2.98 11.94 -0.55
N GLY A 148 -4.15 11.87 -1.21
CA GLY A 148 -5.17 12.92 -1.13
C GLY A 148 -5.99 12.89 0.15
N VAL A 149 -6.80 13.94 0.32
CA VAL A 149 -7.81 14.06 1.38
C VAL A 149 -8.95 14.92 0.86
N GLY A 150 -10.19 14.59 1.24
CA GLY A 150 -11.37 15.32 0.76
C GLY A 150 -11.43 15.37 -0.76
N ASP A 151 -11.80 16.53 -1.30
CA ASP A 151 -11.92 16.77 -2.74
C ASP A 151 -10.92 17.83 -3.23
N TYR A 152 -9.75 17.95 -2.60
CA TYR A 152 -8.75 18.98 -2.91
C TYR A 152 -7.94 18.70 -4.18
N TYR A 153 -7.87 17.45 -4.62
CA TYR A 153 -7.02 17.00 -5.73
C TYR A 153 -7.84 16.20 -6.74
N GLY A 154 -7.49 16.35 -8.02
CA GLY A 154 -8.03 15.51 -9.08
C GLY A 154 -7.55 14.06 -8.94
N ALA A 155 -8.28 13.18 -9.62
CA ALA A 155 -8.11 11.73 -9.52
C ALA A 155 -6.68 11.25 -9.85
N PHE A 156 -5.98 11.93 -10.78
CA PHE A 156 -4.65 11.53 -11.26
C PHE A 156 -3.60 12.64 -11.16
N ASP A 157 -3.88 13.72 -10.42
CA ASP A 157 -2.95 14.84 -10.25
C ASP A 157 -1.62 14.38 -9.64
N ALA A 158 -1.68 13.35 -8.79
CA ALA A 158 -0.49 12.74 -8.18
C ALA A 158 0.38 11.94 -9.17
N GLN A 159 -0.11 11.68 -10.38
CA GLN A 159 0.65 11.11 -11.48
C GLN A 159 1.14 12.22 -12.43
N THR A 160 0.26 13.15 -12.81
CA THR A 160 0.60 14.21 -13.78
C THR A 160 1.59 15.23 -13.24
N ILE A 161 1.69 15.40 -11.92
CA ILE A 161 2.73 16.26 -11.31
C ILE A 161 4.16 15.88 -11.75
N PHE A 162 4.42 14.61 -12.06
CA PHE A 162 5.73 14.16 -12.54
C PHE A 162 6.04 14.61 -13.97
N ASP A 163 5.00 14.93 -14.76
CA ASP A 163 5.13 15.49 -16.11
C ASP A 163 5.17 17.03 -16.08
N GLU A 164 4.42 17.63 -15.16
CA GLU A 164 4.09 19.06 -15.18
C GLU A 164 4.96 19.92 -14.26
N GLU A 165 5.38 19.40 -13.11
CA GLU A 165 6.08 20.20 -12.08
C GLU A 165 7.43 19.62 -11.62
N VAL A 166 7.61 18.30 -11.65
CA VAL A 166 8.88 17.69 -11.23
C VAL A 166 9.96 18.01 -12.26
N PRO A 167 11.11 18.61 -11.88
CA PRO A 167 12.16 18.90 -12.83
C PRO A 167 12.68 17.64 -13.51
N GLU A 168 12.92 17.71 -14.82
CA GLU A 168 13.49 16.61 -15.59
C GLU A 168 14.81 16.12 -14.97
N GLY A 169 14.96 14.81 -14.81
CA GLY A 169 16.14 14.20 -14.20
C GLY A 169 16.28 14.38 -12.68
N ALA A 170 15.28 14.94 -11.99
CA ALA A 170 15.30 15.06 -10.53
C ALA A 170 15.20 13.71 -9.79
N LEU A 171 14.64 12.69 -10.45
CA LEU A 171 14.44 11.35 -9.92
C LEU A 171 14.87 10.31 -10.95
N GLU A 172 15.46 9.21 -10.48
CA GLU A 172 15.80 8.02 -11.27
C GLU A 172 14.70 6.95 -11.17
N ILE A 173 13.90 6.99 -10.09
CA ILE A 173 12.79 6.07 -9.90
C ILE A 173 11.67 6.36 -10.90
N GLU A 174 11.11 5.32 -11.51
CA GLU A 174 10.01 5.43 -12.46
C GLU A 174 8.64 5.22 -11.78
N ILE A 175 7.60 5.87 -12.32
CA ILE A 175 6.24 5.76 -11.77
C ILE A 175 5.42 4.74 -12.56
N PHE A 176 4.91 3.73 -11.86
CA PHE A 176 3.85 2.87 -12.38
C PHE A 176 2.51 3.55 -12.13
N ARG A 177 1.93 4.15 -13.18
CA ARG A 177 0.65 4.86 -13.14
C ARG A 177 -0.50 3.87 -13.08
N ALA A 178 -0.96 3.57 -11.89
CA ALA A 178 -2.08 2.66 -11.64
C ALA A 178 -3.42 3.40 -11.70
N ASP A 179 -4.49 2.65 -11.97
CA ASP A 179 -5.86 3.12 -11.79
C ASP A 179 -6.59 2.24 -10.77
N HIS A 180 -7.83 2.57 -10.45
CA HIS A 180 -8.73 1.76 -9.67
C HIS A 180 -8.79 0.34 -10.27
N THR A 181 -8.40 -0.65 -9.48
CA THR A 181 -8.49 -2.06 -9.83
C THR A 181 -9.78 -2.68 -9.28
N ALA A 182 -10.49 -3.41 -10.11
CA ALA A 182 -11.69 -4.14 -9.71
C ALA A 182 -11.80 -5.48 -10.44
N TRP A 183 -12.51 -6.44 -9.85
CA TRP A 183 -12.82 -7.69 -10.52
C TRP A 183 -13.84 -7.47 -11.62
N SER A 184 -13.47 -7.78 -12.86
CA SER A 184 -14.37 -7.81 -14.01
C SER A 184 -15.11 -9.13 -14.07
N LYS A 185 -16.45 -9.07 -14.09
CA LYS A 185 -17.33 -10.22 -14.31
C LYS A 185 -17.25 -10.75 -15.74
N LYS A 186 -17.01 -9.88 -16.73
CA LYS A 186 -16.87 -10.27 -18.15
C LYS A 186 -15.56 -11.01 -18.41
N LEU A 187 -14.46 -10.50 -17.84
CA LEU A 187 -13.11 -11.01 -18.07
C LEU A 187 -12.69 -12.05 -17.01
N ASN A 188 -13.47 -12.20 -15.95
CA ASN A 188 -13.24 -13.14 -14.85
C ASN A 188 -11.85 -13.00 -14.21
N LYS A 189 -11.40 -11.75 -14.03
CA LYS A 189 -10.12 -11.37 -13.43
C LYS A 189 -10.15 -9.93 -12.92
N VAL A 190 -9.19 -9.56 -12.08
CA VAL A 190 -8.96 -8.15 -11.75
C VAL A 190 -8.37 -7.43 -12.96
N VAL A 191 -8.83 -6.20 -13.19
CA VAL A 191 -8.31 -5.28 -14.22
C VAL A 191 -8.22 -3.88 -13.66
N MET A 192 -7.36 -3.04 -14.21
CA MET A 192 -7.45 -1.60 -14.02
C MET A 192 -8.64 -1.08 -14.86
N MET A 193 -9.47 -0.21 -14.27
CA MET A 193 -10.74 0.19 -14.89
C MET A 193 -10.56 0.95 -16.21
N ASN A 194 -9.48 1.72 -16.38
CA ASN A 194 -9.11 2.35 -17.65
C ASN A 194 -8.80 1.36 -18.79
N GLU A 195 -8.48 0.10 -18.49
CA GLU A 195 -8.20 -0.95 -19.48
C GLU A 195 -9.45 -1.74 -19.88
N ALA A 196 -10.61 -1.37 -19.33
CA ALA A 196 -11.90 -1.99 -19.59
C ALA A 196 -12.93 -0.97 -20.10
N PRO A 197 -12.65 -0.24 -21.20
CA PRO A 197 -13.51 0.85 -21.69
C PRO A 197 -14.89 0.38 -22.19
N ASP A 198 -15.05 -0.92 -22.46
CA ASP A 198 -16.29 -1.58 -22.86
C ASP A 198 -17.16 -2.04 -21.67
N HIS A 199 -16.71 -1.77 -20.43
CA HIS A 199 -17.42 -2.14 -19.22
C HIS A 199 -18.33 -1.02 -18.71
N THR A 200 -19.46 -1.46 -18.15
CA THR A 200 -20.32 -0.64 -17.32
C THR A 200 -20.00 -0.88 -15.84
N LYS A 201 -20.52 -0.03 -14.94
CA LYS A 201 -20.30 -0.19 -13.49
C LYS A 201 -20.77 -1.56 -12.97
N ASP A 202 -21.83 -2.12 -13.55
CA ASP A 202 -22.41 -3.40 -13.14
C ASP A 202 -21.57 -4.61 -13.57
N ASP A 203 -20.64 -4.42 -14.50
CA ASP A 203 -19.68 -5.44 -14.93
C ASP A 203 -18.56 -5.65 -13.90
N PHE A 204 -18.45 -4.80 -12.88
CA PHE A 204 -17.44 -4.89 -11.83
C PHE A 204 -18.01 -5.39 -10.49
N VAL A 205 -17.18 -6.07 -9.70
CA VAL A 205 -17.46 -6.32 -8.28
C VAL A 205 -16.81 -5.21 -7.45
N LEU A 206 -17.63 -4.31 -6.93
CA LEU A 206 -17.21 -3.20 -6.09
C LEU A 206 -17.87 -3.32 -4.71
N LEU A 207 -17.08 -3.31 -3.65
CA LEU A 207 -17.57 -3.26 -2.27
C LEU A 207 -17.05 -2.02 -1.57
N SER A 208 -17.97 -1.27 -0.95
CA SER A 208 -17.57 -0.14 -0.11
C SER A 208 -16.88 -0.65 1.16
N GLY A 209 -15.91 0.11 1.68
CA GLY A 209 -15.22 -0.26 2.92
C GLY A 209 -16.18 -0.46 4.10
N THR A 210 -17.29 0.29 4.15
CA THR A 210 -18.36 0.08 5.15
C THR A 210 -18.99 -1.30 5.01
N LYS A 211 -19.31 -1.72 3.78
CA LYS A 211 -19.91 -3.03 3.55
C LYS A 211 -18.95 -4.18 3.88
N VAL A 212 -17.67 -4.02 3.53
CA VAL A 212 -16.63 -5.01 3.87
C VAL A 212 -16.52 -5.19 5.38
N ARG A 213 -16.44 -4.10 6.14
CA ARG A 213 -16.37 -4.17 7.62
C ARG A 213 -17.62 -4.79 8.25
N GLU A 214 -18.80 -4.46 7.73
CA GLU A 214 -20.07 -5.05 8.19
C GLU A 214 -20.07 -6.57 7.97
N MET A 215 -19.69 -7.02 6.78
CA MET A 215 -19.62 -8.45 6.45
C MET A 215 -18.63 -9.16 7.39
N LEU A 216 -17.40 -8.64 7.51
CA LEU A 216 -16.36 -9.25 8.33
C LEU A 216 -16.77 -9.30 9.81
N GLY A 217 -17.35 -8.23 10.36
CA GLY A 217 -17.84 -8.20 11.73
C GLY A 217 -19.03 -9.12 12.00
N ASN A 218 -19.77 -9.50 10.96
CA ASN A 218 -20.84 -10.50 11.04
C ASN A 218 -20.33 -11.93 10.79
N GLY A 219 -19.02 -12.14 10.64
CA GLY A 219 -18.44 -13.45 10.31
C GLY A 219 -18.74 -13.91 8.87
N ILE A 220 -19.11 -12.98 7.99
CA ILE A 220 -19.40 -13.25 6.59
C ILE A 220 -18.17 -12.84 5.78
N ALA A 221 -17.52 -13.80 5.13
CA ALA A 221 -16.40 -13.51 4.25
C ALA A 221 -16.88 -12.70 3.03
N PRO A 222 -16.15 -11.65 2.61
CA PRO A 222 -16.34 -11.05 1.30
C PRO A 222 -16.22 -12.10 0.18
N PRO A 223 -16.82 -11.86 -1.00
CA PRO A 223 -16.66 -12.73 -2.15
C PRO A 223 -15.17 -12.94 -2.48
N LYS A 224 -14.83 -14.10 -3.04
CA LYS A 224 -13.45 -14.43 -3.45
C LYS A 224 -12.91 -13.47 -4.51
N GLU A 225 -13.82 -12.87 -5.28
CA GLU A 225 -13.57 -11.82 -6.27
C GLU A 225 -13.13 -10.49 -5.62
N PHE A 226 -13.25 -10.38 -4.30
CA PHE A 226 -12.83 -9.21 -3.53
C PHE A 226 -11.68 -9.53 -2.57
N SER A 227 -11.75 -10.62 -1.80
CA SER A 227 -10.73 -10.95 -0.79
C SER A 227 -10.39 -12.44 -0.79
N ARG A 228 -9.11 -12.76 -0.67
CA ARG A 228 -8.66 -14.13 -0.41
C ARG A 228 -9.29 -14.67 0.88
N PRO A 229 -9.75 -15.93 0.94
CA PRO A 229 -10.42 -16.48 2.13
C PRO A 229 -9.58 -16.42 3.41
N GLU A 230 -8.27 -16.66 3.30
CA GLU A 230 -7.32 -16.70 4.42
C GLU A 230 -7.06 -15.30 4.98
N VAL A 231 -6.99 -14.30 4.10
CA VAL A 231 -6.92 -12.88 4.48
C VAL A 231 -8.23 -12.48 5.15
N ALA A 232 -9.38 -12.84 4.56
CA ALA A 232 -10.69 -12.53 5.13
C ALA A 232 -10.85 -13.17 6.51
N LYS A 233 -10.35 -14.40 6.73
CA LYS A 233 -10.39 -15.09 8.02
C LYS A 233 -9.68 -14.30 9.12
N ILE A 234 -8.45 -13.84 8.87
CA ILE A 234 -7.69 -13.02 9.84
C ILE A 234 -8.47 -11.75 10.22
N LEU A 235 -9.06 -11.09 9.21
CA LEU A 235 -9.83 -9.86 9.46
C LEU A 235 -11.15 -10.13 10.18
N MET A 236 -11.85 -11.23 9.86
CA MET A 236 -13.06 -11.66 10.55
C MET A 236 -12.79 -11.94 12.03
N ASP A 237 -11.74 -12.72 12.33
CA ASP A 237 -11.38 -13.07 13.71
C ASP A 237 -11.14 -11.81 14.55
N TYR A 238 -10.45 -10.82 13.97
CA TYR A 238 -10.29 -9.52 14.60
C TYR A 238 -11.64 -8.81 14.85
N TYR A 239 -12.48 -8.64 13.81
CA TYR A 239 -13.73 -7.90 13.96
C TYR A 239 -14.73 -8.59 14.89
N GLN A 240 -14.75 -9.92 14.94
CA GLN A 240 -15.60 -10.68 15.87
C GLN A 240 -15.12 -10.52 17.31
N SER A 241 -13.80 -10.48 17.57
CA SER A 241 -13.25 -10.23 18.91
C SER A 241 -13.62 -8.85 19.49
N LEU A 242 -13.94 -7.87 18.64
CA LEU A 242 -14.42 -6.55 19.08
C LEU A 242 -15.84 -6.65 19.63
N LYS A 243 -16.72 -7.40 18.96
CA LYS A 243 -18.11 -7.59 19.40
C LYS A 243 -18.19 -8.34 20.72
N GLU A 244 -17.37 -9.38 20.89
CA GLU A 244 -17.32 -10.14 22.14
C GLU A 244 -16.97 -9.23 23.33
N LYS A 245 -16.07 -8.27 23.15
CA LYS A 245 -15.69 -7.28 24.16
C LYS A 245 -16.75 -6.20 24.41
N GLU A 246 -17.65 -5.94 23.47
CA GLU A 246 -18.78 -5.02 23.67
C GLU A 246 -19.95 -5.70 24.38
N THR A 247 -20.05 -7.03 24.28
CA THR A 247 -21.10 -7.85 24.93
C THR A 247 -20.72 -8.42 26.30
N ALA A 248 -19.45 -8.31 26.69
CA ALA A 248 -18.91 -8.78 27.98
C ALA A 248 -18.76 -7.62 28.98
#